data_AF-A0AAJ1R8S2-F1
#
_entry.id   AF-A0AAJ1R8S2-F1
#
_cell.length_a   1.000
_cell.length_b   1.000
_cell.length_c   1.000
_cell.angle_alpha   90.00
_cell.angle_beta   90.00
_cell.angle_gamma   90.00
#
_symmetry.space_group_name_H-M   'P 1'
#
loop_
_entity.id
_entity.type
_entity.pdbx_description
1 polymer ?
#
loop_
_entity_poly.entity_id
_entity_poly.type
_entity_poly.pdbx_seq_one_letter_code
_entity_poly.pdbx_strand_id
1 'polypeptide(L)'
;MAFANIVTVKNDQTYQISPDIKAFSLLDLGFIKNNAGTFSHTIALEPAKGFASSRKLKLTFAKDLSGFKIALLSGNEALNVDIFSDSKDQALVEQYHYQMQQLLKRKVIMAAED
;
A
#
# COMPACT_ATOMS: atom_id res chain seq x y z
N MET A 1 -9.46 -0.20 10.74
CA MET A 1 -9.62 1.08 10.00
C MET A 1 -10.66 0.91 8.91
N ALA A 2 -11.53 1.90 8.71
CA ALA A 2 -12.50 1.95 7.62
C ALA A 2 -11.80 2.26 6.28
N PHE A 3 -12.48 2.02 5.15
CA PHE A 3 -11.99 2.46 3.85
C PHE A 3 -12.15 3.98 3.73
N ALA A 4 -11.16 4.64 3.13
CA ALA A 4 -11.20 6.08 2.89
C ALA A 4 -10.77 6.40 1.47
N ASN A 5 -11.34 7.47 0.90
CA ASN A 5 -10.97 7.96 -0.43
C ASN A 5 -9.60 8.63 -0.41
N ILE A 6 -9.22 9.21 0.74
CA ILE A 6 -7.95 9.89 0.99
C ILE A 6 -7.32 9.22 2.21
N VAL A 7 -6.05 8.86 2.09
CA VAL A 7 -5.25 8.21 3.15
C VAL A 7 -3.93 8.97 3.30
N THR A 8 -3.71 9.55 4.48
CA THR A 8 -2.44 10.18 4.84
C THR A 8 -1.52 9.17 5.50
N VAL A 9 -0.32 9.00 4.93
CA VAL A 9 0.75 8.20 5.53
C VAL A 9 1.64 9.15 6.33
N LYS A 10 1.70 8.93 7.65
CA LYS A 10 2.49 9.78 8.54
C LYS A 10 3.96 9.79 8.12
N ASN A 11 4.56 10.98 8.09
CA ASN A 11 5.96 11.20 7.69
C ASN A 11 6.28 10.84 6.23
N ASP A 12 5.26 10.72 5.37
CA ASP A 12 5.40 10.59 3.92
C ASP A 12 4.48 11.62 3.21
N GLN A 13 3.37 11.16 2.64
CA GLN A 13 2.46 12.00 1.86
C GLN A 13 1.02 11.50 1.97
N THR A 14 0.10 12.29 1.43
CA THR A 14 -1.31 11.93 1.33
C THR A 14 -1.61 11.36 -0.05
N TYR A 15 -2.31 10.24 -0.08
CA TYR A 15 -2.74 9.58 -1.31
C TYR A 15 -4.25 9.62 -1.43
N GLN A 16 -4.74 9.80 -2.64
CA GLN A 16 -6.16 9.70 -2.97
C GLN A 16 -6.39 8.55 -3.95
N ILE A 17 -7.55 7.90 -3.85
CA ILE A 17 -7.99 6.96 -4.87
C ILE A 17 -8.20 7.69 -6.21
N SER A 18 -7.68 7.10 -7.28
CA SER A 18 -7.85 7.68 -8.62
C SER A 18 -9.29 7.51 -9.09
N PRO A 19 -9.93 8.54 -9.69
CA PRO A 19 -11.24 8.38 -10.33
C PRO A 19 -11.18 7.46 -11.56
N ASP A 20 -9.99 7.26 -12.13
CA ASP A 20 -9.73 6.38 -13.27
C ASP A 20 -9.45 4.92 -12.87
N ILE A 21 -9.50 4.59 -11.58
CA ILE A 21 -9.16 3.25 -11.07
C ILE A 21 -10.03 2.17 -11.71
N LYS A 22 -9.40 1.05 -12.09
CA LYS A 22 -10.08 -0.12 -12.62
C LYS A 22 -9.71 -1.38 -11.85
N ALA A 23 -10.68 -2.27 -11.69
CA ALA A 23 -10.46 -3.56 -11.06
C ALA A 23 -9.40 -4.40 -11.79
N PHE A 24 -9.37 -4.37 -13.13
CA PHE A 24 -8.35 -5.09 -13.90
C PHE A 24 -6.95 -4.51 -13.69
N SER A 25 -6.80 -3.21 -13.48
CA SER A 25 -5.50 -2.61 -13.15
C SER A 25 -4.96 -3.12 -11.80
N LEU A 26 -5.85 -3.36 -10.82
CA LEU A 26 -5.45 -3.98 -9.55
C LEU A 26 -5.01 -5.44 -9.75
N LEU A 27 -5.72 -6.21 -10.58
CA LEU A 27 -5.35 -7.59 -10.88
C LEU A 27 -3.99 -7.67 -11.59
N ASP A 28 -3.73 -6.80 -12.57
CA ASP A 28 -2.44 -6.72 -13.28
C ASP A 28 -1.28 -6.35 -12.34
N LEU A 29 -1.58 -5.58 -11.28
CA LEU A 29 -0.63 -5.21 -10.23
C LEU A 29 -0.47 -6.29 -9.15
N GLY A 30 -1.09 -7.46 -9.31
CA GLY A 30 -0.95 -8.59 -8.40
C GLY A 30 -1.86 -8.55 -7.17
N PHE A 31 -2.87 -7.68 -7.15
CA PHE A 31 -3.89 -7.70 -6.09
C PHE A 31 -4.77 -8.93 -6.24
N ILE A 32 -5.08 -9.56 -5.11
CA ILE A 32 -5.97 -10.72 -5.04
C ILE A 32 -7.33 -10.26 -4.53
N LYS A 33 -8.38 -10.63 -5.26
CA LYS A 33 -9.76 -10.44 -4.84
C LYS A 33 -10.16 -11.56 -3.88
N ASN A 34 -10.61 -11.21 -2.67
CA ASN A 34 -11.14 -12.19 -1.72
C ASN A 34 -12.64 -12.45 -1.94
N ASN A 35 -13.21 -13.38 -1.18
CA ASN A 35 -14.64 -13.74 -1.26
C ASN A 35 -15.58 -12.57 -0.96
N ALA A 36 -15.17 -11.62 -0.10
CA ALA A 36 -15.93 -10.40 0.17
C ALA A 36 -15.85 -9.38 -0.98
N GLY A 37 -15.01 -9.63 -1.98
CA GLY A 37 -14.84 -8.81 -3.16
C GLY A 37 -13.84 -7.66 -3.02
N THR A 38 -13.18 -7.53 -1.87
CA THR A 38 -12.10 -6.53 -1.69
C THR A 38 -10.82 -7.03 -2.35
N PHE A 39 -10.02 -6.10 -2.86
CA PHE A 39 -8.73 -6.40 -3.48
C PHE A 39 -7.62 -6.10 -2.49
N SER A 40 -6.74 -7.06 -2.22
CA SER A 40 -5.61 -6.85 -1.32
C SER A 40 -4.30 -7.34 -1.91
N HIS A 41 -3.23 -6.63 -1.59
CA HIS A 41 -1.88 -7.04 -1.91
C HIS A 41 -0.95 -6.75 -0.73
N THR A 42 -0.07 -7.70 -0.42
CA THR A 42 0.92 -7.59 0.66
C THR A 42 2.30 -7.78 0.06
N ILE A 43 3.16 -6.78 0.23
CA ILE A 43 4.51 -6.73 -0.34
C ILE A 43 5.52 -6.73 0.81
N ALA A 44 6.57 -7.54 0.70
CA ALA A 44 7.72 -7.49 1.60
C ALA A 44 8.62 -6.30 1.23
N LEU A 45 8.96 -5.46 2.21
CA LEU A 45 9.85 -4.30 2.02
C LEU A 45 11.33 -4.64 2.20
N GLU A 46 11.64 -5.81 2.76
CA GLU A 46 12.99 -6.30 3.06
C GLU A 46 13.18 -7.69 2.46
N PRO A 47 13.31 -7.82 1.12
CA PRO A 47 13.37 -9.12 0.45
C PRO A 47 14.52 -10.00 0.96
N ALA A 48 15.64 -9.40 1.39
CA ALA A 48 16.78 -10.11 1.95
C ALA A 48 16.48 -10.87 3.26
N LYS A 49 15.46 -10.47 4.04
CA LYS A 49 15.07 -11.14 5.30
C LYS A 49 14.08 -12.29 5.09
N GLY A 50 13.61 -12.50 3.87
CA GLY A 50 12.52 -13.42 3.55
C GLY A 50 11.14 -12.90 3.98
N PHE A 51 10.08 -13.39 3.33
CA PHE A 51 8.73 -12.84 3.46
C PHE A 51 8.17 -12.88 4.89
N ALA A 52 8.48 -13.91 5.69
CA ALA A 52 7.95 -14.07 7.04
C ALA A 52 8.55 -13.07 8.05
N SER A 53 9.79 -12.64 7.84
CA SER A 53 10.53 -11.76 8.76
C SER A 53 10.58 -10.31 8.29
N SER A 54 10.34 -10.07 7.00
CA SER A 54 10.32 -8.74 6.40
C SER A 54 9.15 -7.91 6.91
N ARG A 55 9.38 -6.63 7.21
CA ARG A 55 8.31 -5.64 7.30
C ARG A 55 7.51 -5.59 5.99
N LYS A 56 6.22 -5.30 6.08
CA LYS A 56 5.28 -5.46 4.96
C LYS A 56 4.49 -4.19 4.68
N LEU A 57 4.28 -3.91 3.41
CA LEU A 57 3.27 -2.97 2.94
C LEU A 57 2.02 -3.76 2.55
N LYS A 58 0.89 -3.46 3.18
CA LYS A 58 -0.41 -4.03 2.84
C LYS A 58 -1.33 -2.95 2.31
N LEU A 59 -1.83 -3.17 1.10
CA LEU A 59 -2.78 -2.31 0.44
C LEU A 59 -4.10 -3.06 0.30
N THR A 60 -5.22 -2.41 0.61
CA THR A 60 -6.55 -3.02 0.45
C THR A 60 -7.52 -2.01 -0.14
N PHE A 61 -8.16 -2.36 -1.24
CA PHE A 61 -9.19 -1.58 -1.92
C PHE A 61 -10.56 -2.20 -1.71
N ALA A 62 -11.57 -1.35 -1.51
CA ALA A 62 -12.95 -1.77 -1.37
C ALA A 62 -13.48 -2.40 -2.67
N LYS A 63 -14.53 -3.22 -2.56
CA LYS A 63 -15.12 -3.94 -3.71
C LYS A 63 -15.63 -3.00 -4.81
N ASP A 64 -16.18 -1.87 -4.40
CA ASP A 64 -16.73 -0.81 -5.24
C ASP A 64 -15.67 0.22 -5.69
N LEU A 65 -14.40 0.03 -5.29
CA LEU A 65 -13.30 0.95 -5.56
C LEU A 65 -13.56 2.37 -5.04
N SER A 66 -14.43 2.53 -4.02
CA SER A 66 -14.71 3.85 -3.43
C SER A 66 -13.59 4.32 -2.53
N GLY A 67 -12.88 3.41 -1.87
CA GLY A 67 -11.80 3.75 -0.95
C GLY A 67 -10.82 2.62 -0.73
N PHE A 68 -9.75 2.95 -0.01
CA PHE A 68 -8.63 2.05 0.21
C PHE A 68 -8.03 2.22 1.61
N LYS A 69 -7.08 1.34 1.93
CA LYS A 69 -6.32 1.31 3.18
C LYS A 69 -4.85 1.04 2.84
N ILE A 70 -3.97 1.76 3.53
CA ILE A 70 -2.53 1.49 3.55
C ILE A 70 -2.17 1.06 4.97
N ALA A 71 -1.43 -0.03 5.11
CA ALA A 71 -0.86 -0.46 6.38
C ALA A 71 0.60 -0.86 6.20
N LEU A 72 1.47 -0.36 7.07
CA LEU A 72 2.85 -0.79 7.22
C LEU A 72 2.92 -1.70 8.44
N LEU A 73 3.30 -2.95 8.24
CA LEU A 73 3.18 -4.01 9.24
C LEU A 73 4.54 -4.61 9.59
N SER A 74 4.67 -5.09 10.83
CA SER A 74 5.77 -5.97 11.25
C SER A 74 5.77 -7.28 10.46
N GLY A 75 6.86 -8.06 10.51
CA GLY A 75 6.95 -9.31 9.72
C GLY A 75 5.86 -10.33 10.02
N ASN A 76 5.47 -10.44 11.28
CA ASN A 76 4.35 -11.27 11.73
C ASN A 76 2.95 -10.63 11.50
N GLU A 77 2.88 -9.46 10.88
CA GLU A 77 1.65 -8.70 10.59
C GLU A 77 0.81 -8.28 11.81
N ALA A 78 1.35 -8.41 13.02
CA ALA A 78 0.61 -8.15 14.25
C ALA A 78 0.54 -6.66 14.62
N LEU A 79 1.54 -5.86 14.24
CA LEU A 79 1.68 -4.47 14.65
C LEU A 79 1.87 -3.56 13.44
N ASN A 80 1.33 -2.33 13.52
CA ASN A 80 1.70 -1.27 12.60
C ASN A 80 3.10 -0.76 12.97
N VAL A 81 3.93 -0.51 11.96
CA VAL A 81 5.30 -0.03 12.13
C VAL A 81 5.51 1.28 11.38
N ASP A 82 6.39 2.12 11.91
CA ASP A 82 6.91 3.29 11.22
C ASP A 82 8.23 2.90 10.55
N ILE A 83 8.39 3.25 9.27
CA ILE A 83 9.62 3.02 8.48
C ILE A 83 10.31 4.34 8.09
N PHE A 84 9.69 5.49 8.36
CA PHE A 84 10.15 6.79 7.85
C PHE A 84 11.01 7.55 8.87
N SER A 85 10.85 7.25 10.16
CA SER A 85 11.53 7.99 11.23
C SER A 85 13.00 7.63 11.44
N ASP A 86 13.44 6.41 11.09
CA ASP A 86 14.84 5.97 11.28
C ASP A 86 15.63 5.97 9.96
N SER A 87 16.76 6.67 9.95
CA SER A 87 17.75 6.65 8.87
C SER A 87 18.21 5.25 8.42
N LYS A 88 18.17 4.25 9.30
CA LYS A 88 18.55 2.86 8.97
C LYS A 88 17.54 2.19 8.03
N ASP A 89 16.34 2.72 7.93
CA ASP A 89 15.26 2.16 7.13
C ASP A 89 15.15 2.78 5.73
N GLN A 90 16.13 3.59 5.31
CA GLN A 90 16.16 4.24 3.98
C GLN A 90 15.89 3.26 2.83
N ALA A 91 16.49 2.06 2.85
CA ALA A 91 16.25 1.05 1.83
C ALA A 91 14.79 0.57 1.79
N LEU A 92 14.12 0.51 2.94
CA LEU A 92 12.70 0.14 3.02
C LEU A 92 11.81 1.27 2.50
N VAL A 93 12.16 2.51 2.83
CA VAL A 93 11.47 3.71 2.37
C VAL A 93 11.55 3.80 0.84
N GLU A 94 12.73 3.55 0.27
CA GLU A 94 12.91 3.48 -1.18
C GLU A 94 12.05 2.37 -1.81
N GLN A 95 12.06 1.17 -1.22
CA GLN A 95 11.24 0.06 -1.70
C GLN A 95 9.75 0.39 -1.59
N TYR A 96 9.31 1.03 -0.52
CA TYR A 96 7.94 1.50 -0.33
C TYR A 96 7.55 2.50 -1.43
N HIS A 97 8.35 3.55 -1.64
CA HIS A 97 8.08 4.55 -2.67
C HIS A 97 8.06 3.96 -4.07
N TYR A 98 8.93 3.01 -4.38
CA TYR A 98 8.90 2.30 -5.66
C TYR A 98 7.53 1.65 -5.89
N GLN A 99 6.97 0.97 -4.89
CA GLN A 99 5.67 0.32 -4.99
C GLN A 99 4.54 1.35 -5.13
N MET A 100 4.55 2.41 -4.33
CA MET A 100 3.57 3.50 -4.43
C MET A 100 3.61 4.19 -5.79
N GLN A 101 4.81 4.37 -6.36
CA GLN A 101 4.99 4.95 -7.69
C GLN A 101 4.40 4.08 -8.80
N GLN A 102 4.42 2.75 -8.68
CA GLN A 102 3.74 1.88 -9.66
C GLN A 102 2.23 2.09 -9.64
N LEU A 103 1.63 2.26 -8.46
CA LEU A 103 0.20 2.54 -8.32
C LEU A 103 -0.17 3.90 -8.92
N LEU A 104 0.67 4.91 -8.71
CA LEU A 104 0.51 6.24 -9.32
C LEU A 104 0.58 6.16 -10.85
N LYS A 105 1.61 5.50 -11.40
CA LYS A 105 1.80 5.33 -12.85
C LYS A 105 0.65 4.59 -13.53
N ARG A 106 0.03 3.63 -12.84
CA ARG A 106 -1.12 2.87 -13.34
C ARG A 106 -2.47 3.52 -13.05
N LYS A 107 -2.49 4.77 -12.56
CA LYS A 107 -3.70 5.52 -12.20
C LYS A 107 -4.61 4.77 -11.22
N VAL A 108 -4.02 4.04 -10.28
CA VAL A 108 -4.77 3.39 -9.19
C VAL A 108 -4.98 4.37 -8.04
N ILE A 109 -3.94 5.13 -7.72
CA ILE A 109 -3.97 6.23 -6.76
C ILE A 109 -3.38 7.48 -7.39
N MET A 110 -3.56 8.61 -6.73
CA MET A 110 -2.99 9.91 -7.06
C MET A 110 -2.35 10.49 -5.80
N ALA A 111 -1.32 11.32 -5.95
CA ALA A 111 -0.90 12.18 -4.86
C ALA A 111 -2.05 13.16 -4.61
N ALA A 112 -2.50 13.28 -3.36
CA ALA A 112 -3.41 14.35 -3.00
C ALA A 112 -2.56 15.63 -2.94
N GLU A 113 -2.77 16.55 -3.88
CA GLU A 113 -2.30 17.93 -3.69
C GLU A 113 -3.13 18.55 -2.56
N ASP A 114 -2.47 19.32 -1.69
CA ASP A 114 -3.10 20.11 -0.63
C ASP A 114 -4.06 21.18 -1.20
#